data_AF-A0A2S3YTN2-F1
#
_entry.id   AF-A0A2S3YTN2-F1
#
_cell.length_a   1.000
_cell.length_b   1.000
_cell.length_c   1.000
_cell.angle_alpha   90.00
_cell.angle_beta   90.00
_cell.angle_gamma   90.00
#
_symmetry.space_group_name_H-M   'P 1'
#
loop_
_entity.id
_entity.type
_entity.pdbx_description
1 polymer ?
#
loop_
_entity_poly.entity_id
_entity_poly.type
_entity_poly.pdbx_seq_one_letter_code
_entity_poly.pdbx_strand_id
1 'polypeptide(L)'
;MPIFAIAVMVSGMGTMNISLPDYLKSFVDEQVAGRGYGTSSEYIRELIRRDQDRLFLRRLLLDGASSAQTEPVDRHYFSSLRDRARGRHSK
;
A
#
# COMPACT_ATOMS: atom_id res chain seq x y z
N MET A 1 -2.78 -39.87 -0.38
CA MET A 1 -2.08 -38.69 0.16
C MET A 1 -1.77 -37.74 -1.01
N PRO A 2 -2.57 -36.69 -1.27
CA PRO A 2 -2.25 -35.78 -2.35
C PRO A 2 -1.25 -34.71 -1.87
N ILE A 3 -0.20 -34.54 -2.68
CA ILE A 3 0.85 -33.52 -2.51
C ILE A 3 0.28 -32.21 -3.06
N PHE A 4 0.07 -31.21 -2.19
CA PHE A 4 -0.19 -29.83 -2.61
C PHE A 4 1.14 -29.18 -2.98
N ALA A 5 1.48 -29.19 -4.28
CA ALA A 5 2.56 -28.36 -4.80
C ALA A 5 2.12 -26.88 -4.75
N ILE A 6 2.73 -26.11 -3.84
CA ILE A 6 2.65 -24.65 -3.85
C ILE A 6 3.42 -24.18 -5.09
N ALA A 7 2.69 -23.80 -6.14
CA ALA A 7 3.27 -23.08 -7.26
C ALA A 7 3.76 -21.72 -6.74
N VAL A 8 5.05 -21.60 -6.51
CA VAL A 8 5.70 -20.29 -6.38
C VAL A 8 5.58 -19.62 -7.75
N MET A 9 4.55 -18.80 -7.95
CA MET A 9 4.48 -17.88 -9.07
C MET A 9 5.60 -16.86 -8.88
N VAL A 10 6.78 -17.15 -9.44
CA VAL A 10 7.75 -16.10 -9.75
C VAL A 10 7.08 -15.24 -10.81
N SER A 11 6.47 -14.12 -10.40
CA SER A 11 6.02 -13.10 -11.34
C SER A 11 7.23 -12.62 -12.12
N GLY A 12 7.32 -13.01 -13.40
CA GLY A 12 8.38 -12.56 -14.29
C GLY A 12 8.41 -11.03 -14.34
N MET A 13 9.61 -10.45 -14.29
CA MET A 13 9.79 -9.02 -14.46
C MET A 13 9.39 -8.62 -15.88
N GLY A 14 8.25 -7.96 -16.03
CA GLY A 14 7.88 -7.30 -17.28
C GLY A 14 8.80 -6.10 -17.52
N THR A 15 9.43 -6.02 -18.68
CA THR A 15 10.21 -4.85 -19.10
C THR A 15 9.29 -3.77 -19.66
N MET A 16 9.48 -2.52 -19.23
CA MET A 16 8.75 -1.36 -19.75
C MET A 16 9.75 -0.27 -20.12
N ASN A 17 9.79 0.10 -21.40
CA ASN A 17 10.64 1.19 -21.90
C ASN A 17 9.89 2.52 -21.77
N ILE A 18 10.53 3.52 -21.16
CA ILE A 18 9.95 4.86 -20.95
C ILE A 18 10.96 5.90 -21.44
N SER A 19 10.51 6.80 -22.31
CA SER A 19 11.27 7.99 -22.69
C SER A 19 10.96 9.13 -21.72
N LEU A 20 12.00 9.72 -21.14
CA LEU A 20 11.91 10.85 -20.22
C LEU A 20 12.56 12.08 -20.86
N PRO A 21 11.96 13.28 -20.72
CA PRO A 21 12.66 14.53 -20.97
C PRO A 21 13.91 14.65 -20.09
N ASP A 22 14.91 15.40 -20.55
CA ASP A 22 16.23 15.50 -19.88
C ASP A 22 16.14 15.90 -18.41
N TYR A 23 15.22 16.80 -18.06
CA TYR A 23 15.02 17.23 -16.68
C TYR A 23 14.52 16.09 -15.77
N LEU A 24 13.62 15.23 -16.27
CA LEU A 24 13.14 14.07 -15.50
C LEU A 24 14.21 13.00 -15.41
N LYS A 25 14.99 12.80 -16.47
CA LYS A 25 16.13 11.86 -16.43
C LYS A 25 17.13 12.30 -15.37
N SER A 26 17.53 13.57 -15.36
CA SER A 26 18.48 14.13 -14.40
C SER A 26 17.97 13.97 -12.96
N PHE A 27 16.68 14.27 -12.73
CA PHE A 27 16.06 14.04 -11.43
C PHE A 27 16.12 12.58 -10.97
N VAL A 28 15.81 11.63 -11.87
CA VAL A 28 15.89 10.19 -11.55
C VAL A 28 17.33 9.78 -11.24
N ASP A 29 18.31 10.26 -12.00
CA ASP A 29 19.72 9.96 -11.78
C ASP A 29 20.21 10.47 -10.41
N GLU A 30 19.77 11.66 -9.98
CA GLU A 30 20.04 12.18 -8.63
C GLU A 30 19.43 11.30 -7.53
N GLN A 31 18.20 10.78 -7.73
CA GLN A 31 17.58 9.88 -6.75
C GLN A 31 18.34 8.55 -6.66
N VAL A 32 18.81 8.03 -7.79
CA VAL A 32 19.62 6.81 -7.85
C VAL A 32 20.93 7.00 -7.08
N ALA A 33 21.65 8.09 -7.36
CA ALA A 33 22.91 8.40 -6.68
C ALA A 33 22.74 8.69 -5.18
N GLY A 34 21.69 9.42 -4.79
CA GLY A 34 21.53 9.95 -3.43
C GLY A 34 20.78 9.04 -2.46
N ARG A 35 19.93 8.12 -2.94
CA ARG A 35 19.04 7.30 -2.09
C ARG A 35 19.32 5.80 -2.14
N GLY A 36 20.44 5.40 -2.77
CA GLY A 36 20.89 4.01 -2.77
C GLY A 36 20.10 3.08 -3.68
N TYR A 37 19.39 3.61 -4.69
CA TYR A 37 18.82 2.76 -5.74
C TYR A 37 19.95 2.31 -6.68
N GLY A 38 19.92 1.05 -7.13
CA GLY A 38 20.92 0.52 -8.04
C GLY A 38 20.66 0.87 -9.50
N THR A 39 19.42 1.21 -9.87
CA THR A 39 19.05 1.56 -11.25
C THR A 39 17.87 2.54 -11.30
N SER A 40 17.73 3.28 -12.41
CA SER A 40 16.56 4.11 -12.69
C SER A 40 15.26 3.30 -12.67
N SER A 41 15.26 2.07 -13.20
CA SER A 41 14.09 1.19 -13.18
C SER A 41 13.67 0.80 -11.77
N GLU A 42 14.61 0.70 -10.83
CA GLU A 42 14.32 0.42 -9.43
C GLU A 42 13.64 1.62 -8.75
N TYR A 43 14.17 2.82 -8.97
CA TYR A 43 13.54 4.04 -8.48
C TYR A 43 12.11 4.19 -9.01
N ILE A 44 11.90 3.97 -10.31
CA ILE A 44 10.58 4.07 -10.93
C ILE A 44 9.61 3.01 -10.38
N ARG A 45 10.07 1.77 -10.17
CA ARG A 45 9.24 0.72 -9.55
C ARG A 45 8.78 1.11 -8.15
N GLU A 46 9.68 1.67 -7.35
CA GLU A 46 9.36 2.15 -6.00
C GLU A 46 8.40 3.36 -6.05
N LEU A 47 8.61 4.28 -6.99
CA LEU A 47 7.72 5.42 -7.19
C LEU A 47 6.29 4.97 -7.52
N ILE A 48 6.14 3.96 -8.38
CA ILE A 48 4.84 3.37 -8.74
C ILE A 48 4.16 2.75 -7.51
N ARG A 49 4.90 2.00 -6.68
CA ARG A 49 4.33 1.42 -5.44
C ARG A 49 3.80 2.49 -4.50
N ARG A 50 4.57 3.56 -4.29
CA ARG A 50 4.15 4.70 -3.46
C ARG A 50 2.92 5.40 -4.02
N ASP A 51 2.80 5.50 -5.34
CA ASP A 51 1.61 6.04 -5.97
C ASP A 51 0.39 5.14 -5.77
N GLN A 52 0.56 3.82 -5.92
CA GLN A 52 -0.48 2.84 -5.62
C GLN A 52 -0.95 2.93 -4.17
N ASP A 53 -0.03 3.05 -3.21
CA ASP A 53 -0.37 3.21 -1.79
C ASP A 53 -1.17 4.49 -1.53
N ARG A 54 -0.79 5.60 -2.18
CA ARG A 54 -1.51 6.87 -2.08
C ARG A 54 -2.91 6.77 -2.67
N LEU A 55 -3.07 6.14 -3.82
CA LEU A 55 -4.36 5.93 -4.46
C LEU A 55 -5.25 5.01 -3.61
N PHE A 56 -4.67 3.97 -3.01
CA PHE A 56 -5.36 3.06 -2.12
C PHE A 56 -5.84 3.79 -0.85
N LEU A 57 -4.97 4.57 -0.20
CA LEU A 57 -5.35 5.38 0.96
C LEU A 57 -6.46 6.37 0.61
N ARG A 58 -6.34 7.06 -0.54
CA ARG A 58 -7.36 8.00 -1.01
C ARG A 58 -8.71 7.30 -1.18
N ARG A 59 -8.71 6.09 -1.75
CA ARG A 59 -9.94 5.29 -1.88
C ARG A 59 -10.55 4.98 -0.51
N LEU A 60 -9.77 4.51 0.45
CA LEU A 60 -10.26 4.23 1.80
C LEU A 60 -10.86 5.46 2.49
N LEU A 61 -10.25 6.64 2.30
CA LEU A 61 -10.78 7.89 2.85
C LEU A 61 -12.12 8.27 2.21
N LEU A 62 -12.26 8.09 0.90
CA LEU A 62 -13.53 8.35 0.20
C LEU A 62 -14.62 7.35 0.60
N ASP A 63 -14.26 6.06 0.72
CA ASP A 63 -15.17 5.01 1.19
C ASP A 63 -15.64 5.31 2.63
N GLY A 64 -14.73 5.74 3.51
CA GLY A 64 -15.04 6.15 4.87
C GLY A 64 -15.92 7.42 4.92
N ALA A 65 -15.61 8.44 4.11
CA ALA A 65 -16.40 9.66 4.03
C ALA A 65 -17.81 9.44 3.46
N SER A 66 -17.97 8.42 2.60
CA SER A 66 -19.25 8.03 2.02
C SER A 66 -20.06 7.09 2.92
N SER A 67 -19.48 6.62 4.02
CA SER A 67 -20.15 5.73 4.96
C SER A 67 -21.20 6.46 5.79
N ALA A 68 -22.16 5.71 6.34
CA ALA A 68 -23.17 6.28 7.22
C ALA A 68 -22.50 6.92 8.45
N GLN A 69 -22.93 8.14 8.80
CA GLN A 69 -22.48 8.76 10.04
C GLN A 69 -22.92 7.93 11.24
N THR A 70 -22.02 7.77 12.20
CA THR A 70 -22.29 7.09 13.46
C THR A 70 -22.46 8.13 14.56
N GLU A 71 -23.06 7.70 15.67
CA GLU A 71 -23.05 8.47 16.92
C GLU A 71 -21.62 8.84 17.34
N PRO A 72 -21.45 9.97 18.07
CA PRO A 72 -20.16 10.38 18.60
C PRO A 72 -19.48 9.26 19.37
N VAL A 73 -18.24 8.96 19.01
CA VAL A 73 -17.45 7.92 19.66
C VAL A 73 -17.00 8.41 21.03
N ASP A 74 -17.42 7.70 22.08
CA ASP A 74 -17.12 8.03 23.47
C ASP A 74 -16.26 6.96 24.17
N ARG A 75 -16.02 7.15 25.47
CA ARG A 75 -15.25 6.18 26.27
C ARG A 75 -15.92 4.81 26.38
N HIS A 76 -17.25 4.78 26.43
CA HIS A 76 -18.04 3.55 26.56
C HIS A 76 -17.98 2.70 25.28
N TYR A 77 -18.00 3.36 24.11
CA TYR A 77 -17.77 2.72 22.81
C TYR A 77 -16.44 1.96 22.82
N PHE A 78 -15.35 2.62 23.25
CA PHE A 78 -14.03 1.99 23.26
C PHE A 78 -13.87 0.90 24.32
N SER A 79 -14.50 1.01 25.50
CA SER A 79 -14.50 -0.08 26.49
C SER A 79 -15.21 -1.31 25.94
N SER A 80 -16.42 -1.11 25.42
CA SER A 80 -17.21 -2.17 24.79
C SER A 80 -16.43 -2.80 23.64
N LEU A 81 -15.85 -2.00 22.73
CA LEU A 81 -15.06 -2.51 21.60
C LEU A 81 -13.90 -3.40 22.03
N ARG A 82 -13.16 -3.02 23.09
CA ARG A 82 -12.06 -3.83 23.63
C ARG A 82 -12.55 -5.11 24.29
N ASP A 83 -13.67 -5.06 24.99
CA ASP A 83 -14.25 -6.26 25.61
C ASP A 83 -14.71 -7.27 24.56
N ARG A 84 -15.30 -6.77 23.46
CA ARG A 84 -15.63 -7.59 22.27
C ARG A 84 -14.39 -8.21 21.64
N ALA A 85 -13.34 -7.42 21.39
CA ALA A 85 -12.11 -7.89 20.77
C ALA A 85 -11.36 -8.94 21.62
N ARG A 86 -11.49 -8.87 22.94
CA ARG A 86 -10.94 -9.86 23.89
C ARG A 86 -11.83 -11.08 24.08
N GLY A 87 -12.95 -11.18 23.35
CA GLY A 87 -13.91 -12.27 23.50
C GLY A 87 -14.68 -12.27 24.83
N ARG A 88 -14.66 -11.17 25.58
CA ARG A 88 -15.35 -11.02 26.89
C ARG A 88 -16.78 -10.51 26.73
N HIS A 89 -17.48 -10.90 25.68
CA HIS A 89 -18.92 -10.66 25.63
C HIS A 89 -19.60 -11.54 26.69
N SER A 90 -19.96 -10.93 27.82
CA SER A 90 -21.04 -11.45 28.65
C SER A 90 -22.33 -11.32 27.85
N LYS A 91 -23.10 -12.40 27.86
CA LYS A 91 -24.49 -12.47 27.46
C LYS A 91 -25.34 -11.43 28.19
#